data_AF-A0A391NBC7-F1
#
_entry.id   AF-A0A391NBC7-F1
#
_cell.length_a   1.000
_cell.length_b   1.000
_cell.length_c   1.000
_cell.angle_alpha   90.00
_cell.angle_beta   90.00
_cell.angle_gamma   90.00
#
_symmetry.space_group_name_H-M   'P 1'
#
loop_
_entity.id
_entity.type
_entity.pdbx_description
1 polymer ?
#
loop_
_entity_poly.entity_id
_entity_poly.type
_entity_poly.pdbx_seq_one_letter_code
_entity_poly.pdbx_strand_id
1 'polypeptide(L)'
;MRVGKAARPFWDAIVTARPRDTWTDADLILAGSLARAYADIEALQDAIDRDGLLVDGKPNPACDLLDKMSRRALATGRQLKVDTIATVGKAQNIPKGAELERDARAQLDDDLIPTLATMQ
;
A
#
# COMPACT_ATOMS: atom_id res chain seq x y z
N MET A 1 7.36 -3.54 13.13
CA MET A 1 8.07 -3.51 11.82
C MET A 1 8.25 -2.06 11.37
N ARG A 2 9.41 -1.65 10.85
CA ARG A 2 9.67 -0.25 10.46
C ARG A 2 9.45 -0.06 8.96
N VAL A 3 8.49 0.81 8.59
CA VAL A 3 8.24 1.26 7.22
C VAL A 3 8.85 2.67 7.07
N GLY A 4 9.61 2.91 6.01
CA GLY A 4 10.18 4.23 5.72
C GLY A 4 9.11 5.24 5.27
N LYS A 5 9.44 6.54 5.26
CA LYS A 5 8.48 7.61 4.89
C LYS A 5 7.82 7.38 3.52
N ALA A 6 8.61 7.04 2.50
CA ALA A 6 8.12 6.78 1.15
C ALA A 6 7.16 5.57 1.07
N ALA A 7 7.34 4.57 1.94
CA ALA A 7 6.52 3.37 1.96
C ALA A 7 5.27 3.48 2.85
N ARG A 8 5.14 4.58 3.61
CA ARG A 8 4.04 4.76 4.57
C ARG A 8 2.65 4.79 3.90
N PRO A 9 2.44 5.52 2.79
CA PRO A 9 1.13 5.53 2.13
C PRO A 9 0.69 4.13 1.67
N PHE A 10 1.64 3.35 1.13
CA PHE A 10 1.37 1.98 0.68
C PHE A 10 1.08 1.05 1.85
N TRP A 11 1.80 1.18 2.95
CA TRP A 11 1.54 0.43 4.18
C TRP A 11 0.11 0.68 4.67
N ASP A 12 -0.27 1.96 4.81
CA ASP A 12 -1.59 2.34 5.31
C ASP A 12 -2.70 1.79 4.38
N ALA A 13 -2.51 1.86 3.06
CA ALA A 13 -3.44 1.27 2.09
C ALA A 13 -3.55 -0.26 2.19
N ILE A 14 -2.43 -0.97 2.39
CA ILE A 14 -2.42 -2.43 2.49
C ILE A 14 -3.11 -2.90 3.78
N VAL A 15 -2.75 -2.33 4.93
CA VAL A 15 -3.26 -2.81 6.23
C VAL A 15 -4.71 -2.41 6.50
N THR A 16 -5.25 -1.45 5.74
CA THR A 16 -6.67 -1.06 5.80
C THR A 16 -7.54 -1.82 4.80
N ALA A 17 -6.97 -2.62 3.91
CA ALA A 17 -7.71 -3.39 2.90
C ALA A 17 -8.52 -4.56 3.49
N ARG A 18 -8.23 -4.96 4.73
CA ARG A 18 -8.93 -6.03 5.47
C ARG A 18 -9.10 -5.62 6.93
N PRO A 19 -10.13 -6.13 7.64
CA PRO A 19 -10.36 -5.81 9.04
C PRO A 19 -9.15 -6.11 9.92
N ARG A 20 -8.90 -5.25 10.92
CA ARG A 20 -7.66 -5.28 11.71
C ARG A 20 -7.41 -6.62 12.41
N ASP A 21 -8.46 -7.28 12.86
CA ASP A 21 -8.45 -8.57 13.56
C ASP A 21 -8.16 -9.77 12.63
N THR A 22 -8.22 -9.58 11.31
CA THR A 22 -7.91 -10.63 10.32
C THR A 22 -6.43 -10.73 9.96
N TRP A 23 -5.61 -9.77 10.41
CA TRP A 23 -4.18 -9.75 10.13
C TRP A 23 -3.40 -10.64 11.10
N THR A 24 -2.60 -11.55 10.56
CA THR A 24 -1.59 -12.27 11.34
C THR A 24 -0.26 -11.52 11.35
N ASP A 25 0.64 -11.82 12.29
CA ASP A 25 1.99 -11.26 12.30
C ASP A 25 2.76 -11.55 11.01
N ALA A 26 2.57 -12.75 10.44
CA ALA A 26 3.16 -13.14 9.16
C ALA A 26 2.63 -12.25 8.01
N ASP A 27 1.33 -11.95 8.00
CA ASP A 27 0.75 -11.03 7.03
C ASP A 27 1.33 -9.62 7.18
N LEU A 28 1.53 -9.13 8.41
CA LEU A 28 2.10 -7.80 8.64
C LEU A 28 3.55 -7.68 8.15
N ILE A 29 4.35 -8.75 8.27
CA ILE A 29 5.71 -8.79 7.72
C ILE A 29 5.69 -8.72 6.19
N LEU A 30 4.79 -9.46 5.56
CA LEU A 30 4.62 -9.48 4.11
C LEU A 30 4.06 -8.14 3.59
N ALA A 31 3.04 -7.58 4.26
CA ALA A 31 2.46 -6.27 3.96
C ALA A 31 3.53 -5.17 3.98
N GLY A 32 4.43 -5.24 4.95
CA GLY A 32 5.57 -4.36 5.04
C GLY A 32 6.59 -4.45 3.93
N SER A 33 6.84 -5.67 3.49
CA SER A 33 7.72 -5.94 2.36
C SER A 33 7.09 -5.47 1.05
N LEU A 34 5.77 -5.65 0.91
CA LEU A 34 4.98 -5.15 -0.21
C LEU A 34 4.95 -3.62 -0.26
N ALA A 35 4.72 -2.95 0.87
CA ALA A 35 4.72 -1.48 0.96
C ALA A 35 6.07 -0.87 0.52
N ARG A 36 7.18 -1.50 0.92
CA ARG A 36 8.53 -1.09 0.47
C ARG A 36 8.73 -1.33 -1.01
N ALA A 37 8.26 -2.47 -1.53
CA ALA A 37 8.34 -2.76 -2.95
C ALA A 37 7.58 -1.73 -3.80
N TYR A 38 6.41 -1.25 -3.35
CA TYR A 38 5.71 -0.16 -4.05
C TYR A 38 6.46 1.17 -4.00
N ALA A 39 7.07 1.52 -2.88
CA ALA A 39 7.90 2.73 -2.81
C ALA A 39 9.12 2.66 -3.74
N ASP A 40 9.76 1.49 -3.84
CA ASP A 40 10.87 1.26 -4.76
C ASP A 40 10.41 1.34 -6.24
N ILE A 41 9.21 0.83 -6.54
CA ILE A 41 8.58 0.91 -7.87
C ILE A 41 8.36 2.38 -8.28
N GLU A 42 7.77 3.21 -7.40
CA GLU A 42 7.60 4.64 -7.68
C GLU A 42 8.95 5.33 -7.93
N ALA A 43 9.95 5.06 -7.08
CA ALA A 43 11.27 5.66 -7.25
C ALA A 43 11.96 5.25 -8.57
N LEU A 44 11.74 4.01 -9.02
CA LEU A 44 12.21 3.54 -10.32
C LEU A 44 11.45 4.18 -11.48
N GLN A 45 10.14 4.37 -11.32
CA GLN A 45 9.32 5.07 -12.32
C GLN A 45 9.75 6.53 -12.45
N ASP A 46 9.96 7.24 -11.34
CA ASP A 46 10.49 8.61 -11.32
C ASP A 46 11.87 8.70 -12.02
N ALA A 47 12.71 7.67 -11.85
CA ALA A 47 14.01 7.60 -12.53
C ALA A 47 13.85 7.39 -14.04
N ILE A 48 12.94 6.52 -14.46
CA ILE A 48 12.65 6.29 -15.88
C ILE A 48 12.03 7.53 -16.52
N ASP A 49 11.14 8.22 -15.83
CA ASP A 49 10.48 9.43 -16.33
C ASP A 49 11.48 10.58 -16.50
N ARG A 50 12.47 10.67 -15.61
CA ARG A 50 13.55 11.65 -15.69
C ARG A 50 14.59 11.31 -16.75
N ASP A 51 15.06 10.07 -16.78
CA ASP A 51 16.23 9.66 -17.57
C ASP A 51 15.83 9.08 -18.95
N GLY A 52 14.54 8.79 -19.14
CA GLY A 52 13.98 8.17 -20.34
C GLY A 52 14.16 6.65 -20.39
N LEU A 53 13.60 6.04 -21.43
CA LEU A 53 13.70 4.59 -21.68
C LEU A 53 15.08 4.15 -22.16
N LEU A 54 15.89 5.08 -22.65
CA LEU A 54 17.24 4.85 -23.14
C LEU A 54 18.22 5.78 -22.44
N VAL A 55 19.29 5.22 -21.89
CA VAL A 55 20.42 5.95 -21.30
C VAL A 55 21.67 5.57 -22.09
N ASP A 56 22.36 6.57 -22.65
CA ASP A 56 23.54 6.38 -23.51
C ASP A 56 23.30 5.38 -24.68
N GLY A 57 22.10 5.42 -25.27
CA GLY A 57 21.72 4.55 -26.39
C GLY A 57 21.44 3.09 -26.00
N LYS A 58 21.43 2.77 -24.70
CA LYS A 58 21.10 1.44 -24.16
C LYS A 58 19.80 1.49 -23.36
N PRO A 59 19.05 0.38 -23.23
CA PRO A 59 17.90 0.31 -22.34
C PRO A 59 18.24 0.77 -20.92
N ASN A 60 17.39 1.62 -20.35
CA ASN A 60 17.56 2.09 -18.98
C ASN A 60 17.51 0.90 -18.01
N PRO A 61 18.54 0.64 -17.19
CA PRO A 61 18.55 -0.48 -16.25
C PRO A 61 17.44 -0.40 -15.19
N ALA A 62 16.88 0.78 -14.95
CA ALA A 62 15.72 0.96 -14.07
C ALA A 62 14.49 0.22 -14.59
N CYS A 63 14.31 0.09 -15.92
CA CYS A 63 13.20 -0.67 -16.51
C CYS A 63 13.23 -2.14 -16.10
N ASP A 64 14.41 -2.78 -16.16
CA ASP A 64 14.57 -4.20 -15.78
C ASP A 64 14.32 -4.42 -14.28
N LEU A 65 14.76 -3.46 -13.46
CA LEU A 65 14.52 -3.51 -12.01
C LEU A 65 13.02 -3.31 -11.70
N LEU A 66 12.37 -2.35 -12.35
CA LEU A 66 10.94 -2.07 -12.22
C LEU A 66 10.13 -3.35 -12.50
N ASP A 67 10.47 -4.05 -13.58
CA ASP A 67 9.84 -5.29 -14.01
C ASP A 67 9.98 -6.44 -13.00
N LYS A 68 11.16 -6.58 -12.38
CA LYS A 68 11.42 -7.58 -11.33
C LYS A 68 10.67 -7.24 -10.05
N MET A 69 10.68 -5.97 -9.66
CA MET A 69 10.00 -5.47 -8.47
C MET A 69 8.49 -5.62 -8.59
N SER A 70 7.93 -5.28 -9.76
CA SER A 70 6.50 -5.42 -10.06
C SER A 70 6.05 -6.88 -9.96
N ARG A 71 6.80 -7.81 -10.55
CA ARG A 71 6.52 -9.26 -10.44
C ARG A 71 6.55 -9.75 -9.00
N ARG A 72 7.52 -9.31 -8.21
CA ARG A 72 7.62 -9.67 -6.78
C ARG A 72 6.44 -9.09 -5.99
N ALA A 73 6.09 -7.83 -6.21
CA ALA A 73 4.96 -7.17 -5.56
C ALA A 73 3.64 -7.91 -5.84
N LEU A 74 3.41 -8.31 -7.11
CA LEU A 74 2.24 -9.11 -7.49
C LEU A 74 2.18 -10.46 -6.77
N ALA A 75 3.31 -11.17 -6.66
CA ALA A 75 3.36 -12.45 -5.96
C ALA A 75 3.06 -12.28 -4.46
N THR A 76 3.64 -11.27 -3.81
CA THR A 76 3.38 -10.97 -2.39
C THR A 76 1.93 -10.51 -2.16
N GLY A 77 1.36 -9.69 -3.04
CA GLY A 77 -0.04 -9.26 -2.96
C GLY A 77 -1.02 -10.44 -3.02
N ARG A 78 -0.78 -11.39 -3.93
CA ARG A 78 -1.57 -12.63 -4.02
C ARG A 78 -1.49 -13.47 -2.75
N GLN A 79 -0.30 -13.58 -2.15
CA GLN A 79 -0.11 -14.32 -0.91
C GLN A 79 -0.90 -13.69 0.26
N LEU A 80 -1.01 -12.37 0.29
CA LEU A 80 -1.80 -11.64 1.28
C LEU A 80 -3.31 -11.70 1.03
N LYS A 81 -3.76 -12.27 -0.10
CA LYS A 81 -5.16 -12.18 -0.58
C LYS A 81 -5.66 -10.72 -0.61
N VAL A 82 -4.74 -9.79 -0.81
CA VAL A 82 -5.08 -8.40 -1.08
C VAL A 82 -5.01 -8.27 -2.58
N ASP A 83 -6.16 -8.16 -3.23
CA ASP A 83 -6.26 -7.91 -4.68
C ASP A 83 -5.73 -6.50 -4.96
N THR A 84 -4.41 -6.38 -4.98
CA THR A 84 -3.65 -5.13 -5.05
C THR A 84 -3.52 -4.57 -6.47
N ILE A 85 -4.11 -5.24 -7.47
CA ILE A 85 -3.90 -4.90 -8.89
C ILE A 85 -4.80 -3.73 -9.36
N ALA A 86 -5.77 -3.26 -8.57
CA ALA A 86 -6.74 -2.27 -9.04
C ALA A 86 -6.50 -0.80 -8.63
N THR A 87 -5.42 -0.48 -7.89
CA THR A 87 -5.38 0.77 -7.11
C THR A 87 -4.26 1.74 -7.48
N VAL A 88 -3.78 1.75 -8.74
CA VAL A 88 -3.04 2.91 -9.26
C VAL A 88 -3.96 3.83 -10.09
N GLY A 89 -5.21 3.40 -10.37
CA GLY A 89 -6.18 4.22 -11.12
C GLY A 89 -7.65 4.18 -10.65
N LYS A 90 -8.09 3.19 -9.84
CA LYS A 90 -9.50 3.07 -9.40
C LYS A 90 -9.64 2.47 -8.01
N ALA A 91 -9.26 3.23 -6.99
CA ALA A 91 -9.44 2.91 -5.57
C ALA A 91 -10.90 3.00 -5.07
N GLN A 92 -11.90 2.56 -5.85
CA GLN A 92 -13.32 2.83 -5.55
C GLN A 92 -14.19 1.62 -5.24
N ASN A 93 -13.71 0.38 -5.32
CA ASN A 93 -14.56 -0.77 -4.96
C ASN A 93 -13.83 -1.72 -4.01
N ILE A 94 -14.03 -1.48 -2.72
CA ILE A 94 -13.65 -2.36 -1.61
C ILE A 94 -14.96 -2.99 -1.08
N PRO A 95 -15.00 -4.30 -0.75
CA PRO A 95 -16.22 -4.95 -0.27
C PRO A 95 -16.73 -4.36 1.06
N LYS A 96 -18.06 -4.31 1.21
CA LYS A 96 -18.87 -3.72 2.30
C LYS A 96 -18.30 -3.76 3.73
N GLY A 97 -17.54 -4.79 4.11
CA GLY A 97 -16.93 -4.87 5.44
C GLY A 97 -15.87 -3.80 5.72
N ALA A 98 -15.04 -3.47 4.72
CA ALA A 98 -14.04 -2.41 4.85
C ALA A 98 -14.60 -1.01 4.48
N GLU A 99 -15.83 -0.93 3.95
CA GLU A 99 -16.61 0.32 3.95
C GLU A 99 -17.14 0.61 5.36
N LEU A 100 -17.79 -0.37 6.01
CA LEU A 100 -18.30 -0.22 7.38
C LEU A 100 -17.23 0.18 8.40
N GLU A 101 -16.02 -0.39 8.32
CA GLU A 101 -14.92 0.03 9.21
C GLU A 101 -14.38 1.43 8.87
N ARG A 102 -14.36 1.82 7.58
CA ARG A 102 -13.97 3.18 7.18
C ARG A 102 -15.01 4.20 7.65
N ASP A 103 -16.28 3.90 7.51
CA ASP A 103 -17.39 4.75 7.99
C ASP A 103 -17.34 4.88 9.52
N ALA A 104 -17.10 3.78 10.24
CA ALA A 104 -16.94 3.81 11.69
C ALA A 104 -15.72 4.65 12.14
N ARG A 105 -14.60 4.60 11.40
CA ARG A 105 -13.43 5.45 11.66
C ARG A 105 -13.68 6.92 11.33
N ALA A 106 -14.44 7.21 10.29
CA ALA A 106 -14.84 8.58 9.96
C ALA A 106 -15.81 9.15 11.00
N GLN A 107 -16.70 8.32 11.58
CA GLN A 107 -17.61 8.71 12.66
C GLN A 107 -16.93 8.91 14.03
N LEU A 108 -15.75 8.31 14.26
CA LEU A 108 -14.97 8.54 15.49
C LEU A 108 -14.32 9.95 15.53
N ASP A 109 -14.18 10.61 14.38
CA ASP A 109 -13.70 12.00 14.25
C ASP A 109 -14.86 13.02 14.36
N ASP A 110 -16.10 12.54 14.40
CA ASP A 110 -17.27 13.33 14.73
C ASP A 110 -17.37 13.38 16.26
N ASP A 111 -17.43 14.60 16.82
CA ASP A 111 -17.34 14.96 18.25
C ASP A 111 -18.53 14.44 19.12
N LEU A 112 -19.20 13.38 18.63
CA LEU A 112 -20.42 12.77 19.15
C LEU A 112 -20.18 11.47 19.93
N ILE A 113 -18.94 10.97 19.98
CA ILE A 113 -18.57 9.81 20.81
C ILE A 113 -17.79 10.33 22.02
N PRO A 114 -18.39 10.39 23.22
CA PRO A 114 -17.68 10.82 24.42
C PRO A 114 -16.49 9.91 24.68
N THR A 115 -15.28 10.44 24.51
CA THR A 115 -14.07 9.76 24.97
C THR A 115 -13.99 9.90 26.49
N LEU A 116 -13.28 8.98 27.16
CA LEU A 116 -13.12 8.96 28.63
C LEU A 116 -12.56 10.29 29.22
N ALA A 117 -12.05 11.19 28.38
CA ALA A 117 -11.65 12.55 28.77
C ALA A 117 -12.83 13.51 29.00
N THR A 118 -14.03 13.18 28.52
CA THR A 118 -15.25 14.02 28.60
C THR A 118 -16.14 13.64 29.79
N MET A 119 -15.76 12.60 30.55
CA MET A 119 -16.43 12.17 31.77
C MET A 119 -15.66 12.66 33.01
N GLN A 120 -15.61 13.98 33.20
CA GLN A 120 -15.29 14.63 34.47
C GLN A 120 -16.36 15.68 34.78
#